data_AF-C5LJY3-F1
#
_entry.id   AF-C5LJY3-F1
#
_cell.length_a   1.000
_cell.length_b   1.000
_cell.length_c   1.000
_cell.angle_alpha   90.00
_cell.angle_beta   90.00
_cell.angle_gamma   90.00
#
_symmetry.space_group_name_H-M   'P 1'
#
loop_
_entity.id
_entity.type
_entity.pdbx_description
1 polymer ?
#
loop_
_entity_poly.entity_id
_entity_poly.type
_entity_poly.pdbx_seq_one_letter_code
_entity_poly.pdbx_strand_id
1 'polypeptide(L)'
;MGKHKQERAVPWVEKYRPARVEELAHQPEVVGALKEAVGTGNLPHLLFYGPPGNGKTSAILALARELFGPELWRDRVLELNASDERGIDVIRDKVKKFAQ
;
A
#
# COMPACT_ATOMS: atom_id res chain seq x y z
N MET A 1 -36.54 10.44 -14.02
CA MET A 1 -35.50 9.70 -14.77
C MET A 1 -34.29 9.49 -13.87
N GLY A 2 -34.21 8.35 -13.18
CA GLY A 2 -33.05 8.03 -12.34
C GLY A 2 -31.86 7.65 -13.23
N LYS A 3 -30.71 8.30 -13.06
CA LYS A 3 -29.48 7.92 -13.75
C LYS A 3 -29.05 6.55 -13.21
N HIS A 4 -29.18 5.50 -14.02
CA HIS A 4 -28.54 4.22 -13.74
C HIS A 4 -27.02 4.44 -13.68
N LYS A 5 -26.46 4.37 -12.48
CA LYS A 5 -25.02 4.37 -12.26
C LYS A 5 -24.53 3.01 -12.77
N GLN A 6 -23.97 2.95 -13.98
CA GLN A 6 -23.32 1.73 -14.46
C GLN A 6 -22.21 1.37 -13.46
N GLU A 7 -22.37 0.25 -12.76
CA GLU A 7 -21.30 -0.32 -11.96
C GLU A 7 -20.17 -0.71 -12.92
N ARG A 8 -19.06 0.03 -12.85
CA ARG A 8 -17.85 -0.34 -13.58
C ARG A 8 -17.39 -1.69 -13.05
N ALA A 9 -17.33 -2.69 -13.92
CA ALA A 9 -16.78 -3.99 -13.58
C ALA A 9 -15.33 -3.81 -13.13
N VAL A 10 -15.03 -4.18 -11.88
CA VAL A 10 -13.69 -4.11 -11.30
C VAL A 10 -12.89 -5.33 -11.78
N PRO A 11 -11.69 -5.15 -12.35
CA PRO A 11 -10.82 -6.26 -12.72
C PRO A 11 -10.55 -7.18 -11.53
N TRP A 12 -10.50 -8.50 -11.76
CA TRP A 12 -10.30 -9.46 -10.68
C TRP A 12 -9.00 -9.24 -9.92
N VAL A 13 -7.95 -8.79 -10.61
CA VAL A 13 -6.67 -8.44 -10.00
C VAL A 13 -6.79 -7.38 -8.91
N GLU A 14 -7.73 -6.44 -9.05
CA GLU A 14 -8.01 -5.43 -8.02
C GLU A 14 -9.05 -5.93 -7.02
N LYS A 15 -10.07 -6.66 -7.49
CA LYS A 15 -11.13 -7.20 -6.63
C LYS A 15 -10.59 -8.16 -5.57
N TYR A 16 -9.59 -8.96 -5.92
CA TYR A 16 -8.95 -9.95 -5.05
C TYR A 16 -7.56 -9.49 -4.57
N ARG A 17 -7.23 -8.21 -4.70
CA ARG A 17 -5.99 -7.66 -4.13
C ARG A 17 -6.04 -7.84 -2.60
N PRO A 18 -5.04 -8.47 -1.97
CA PRO A 18 -4.98 -8.64 -0.52
C PRO A 18 -5.23 -7.33 0.23
N ALA A 19 -6.13 -7.37 1.20
CA ALA A 19 -6.45 -6.24 2.07
C ALA A 19 -5.67 -6.29 3.39
N ARG A 20 -5.28 -7.51 3.81
CA ARG A 20 -4.52 -7.80 5.03
C ARG A 20 -3.22 -8.53 4.71
N VAL A 21 -2.21 -8.36 5.56
CA VAL A 21 -0.88 -8.95 5.40
C VAL A 21 -0.98 -10.49 5.36
N GLU A 22 -1.89 -11.07 6.14
CA GLU A 22 -2.12 -12.53 6.17
C GLU A 22 -2.77 -13.11 4.91
N GLU A 23 -3.32 -12.28 4.03
CA GLU A 23 -3.88 -12.71 2.75
C GLU A 23 -2.81 -12.80 1.66
N LEU A 24 -1.57 -12.41 1.95
CA LEU A 24 -0.44 -12.57 1.04
C LEU A 24 -0.08 -14.05 0.90
N ALA A 25 -0.38 -14.60 -0.27
CA ALA A 25 -0.10 -16.00 -0.57
C ALA A 25 1.42 -16.26 -0.72
N HIS A 26 1.85 -17.44 -0.24
CA HIS A 26 3.17 -18.02 -0.50
C HIS A 26 4.40 -17.19 -0.06
N GLN A 27 4.26 -16.34 0.98
CA GLN A 27 5.39 -15.59 1.56
C GLN A 27 5.38 -15.61 3.10
N PRO A 28 5.51 -16.79 3.74
CA PRO A 28 5.36 -16.91 5.20
C PRO A 28 6.36 -16.09 6.00
N GLU A 29 7.61 -15.99 5.54
CA GLU A 29 8.66 -15.20 6.20
C GLU A 29 8.35 -13.69 6.15
N VAL A 30 7.93 -13.20 4.98
CA VAL A 30 7.54 -11.79 4.80
C VAL A 30 6.31 -11.47 5.65
N VAL A 31 5.29 -12.34 5.64
CA VAL A 31 4.10 -12.18 6.47
C VAL A 31 4.48 -12.14 7.95
N GLY A 32 5.38 -13.02 8.41
CA GLY A 32 5.87 -13.03 9.78
C GLY A 32 6.54 -11.71 10.18
N ALA A 33 7.53 -11.26 9.39
CA ALA A 33 8.26 -10.03 9.64
C ALA A 33 7.35 -8.79 9.63
N LEU A 34 6.41 -8.72 8.69
CA LEU A 34 5.46 -7.61 8.62
C LEU A 34 4.49 -7.61 9.79
N LYS A 35 3.98 -8.77 10.23
CA LYS A 35 3.11 -8.88 11.40
C LYS A 35 3.83 -8.44 12.68
N GLU A 36 5.09 -8.80 12.85
CA GLU A 36 5.90 -8.36 13.98
C GLU A 36 6.11 -6.84 13.98
N ALA A 37 6.40 -6.26 12.81
CA ALA A 37 6.55 -4.81 12.66
C ALA A 37 5.24 -4.05 13.00
N VAL A 38 4.08 -4.59 12.62
CA VAL A 38 2.77 -4.03 13.01
C VAL A 38 2.56 -4.13 14.51
N GLY A 39 2.79 -5.31 15.10
CA GLY A 39 2.55 -5.55 16.52
C GLY A 39 3.43 -4.72 17.47
N THR A 40 4.66 -4.42 17.05
CA THR A 40 5.60 -3.59 17.82
C THR A 40 5.45 -2.09 17.56
N GLY A 41 4.79 -1.70 16.46
CA GLY A 41 4.71 -0.32 16.00
C GLY A 41 6.04 0.26 15.52
N ASN A 42 7.11 -0.55 15.50
CA ASN A 42 8.44 -0.15 15.07
C ASN A 42 8.70 -0.65 13.66
N LEU A 43 8.24 0.12 12.67
CA LEU A 43 8.42 -0.22 11.26
C LEU A 43 9.72 0.44 10.73
N PRO A 44 10.77 -0.32 10.39
CA PRO A 44 11.94 0.24 9.73
C PRO A 44 11.62 0.67 8.29
N HIS A 45 12.53 1.39 7.65
CA HIS A 45 12.43 1.60 6.19
C HIS A 45 12.58 0.27 5.46
N LEU A 46 11.64 -0.02 4.56
CA LEU A 46 11.55 -1.29 3.84
C LEU A 46 11.82 -1.12 2.34
N LEU A 47 12.50 -2.10 1.75
CA LEU A 47 12.69 -2.22 0.31
C LEU A 47 12.05 -3.52 -0.19
N PHE A 48 10.96 -3.40 -0.94
CA PHE A 48 10.29 -4.54 -1.57
C PHE A 48 10.82 -4.72 -2.99
N TYR A 49 11.47 -5.85 -3.27
CA TYR A 49 12.03 -6.15 -4.59
C TYR A 49 11.67 -7.57 -5.04
N GLY A 50 11.76 -7.83 -6.35
CA GLY A 50 11.42 -9.13 -6.95
C GLY A 50 10.62 -9.00 -8.25
N PRO A 51 10.30 -10.12 -8.93
CA PRO A 51 9.66 -10.12 -10.24
C PRO A 51 8.25 -9.49 -10.22
N PRO A 52 7.72 -9.00 -11.36
CA PRO A 52 6.37 -8.44 -11.43
C PRO A 52 5.31 -9.46 -10.99
N GLY A 53 4.21 -9.00 -10.41
CA GLY A 53 3.09 -9.86 -9.99
C GLY A 53 3.24 -10.59 -8.64
N ASN A 54 4.36 -10.48 -7.93
CA ASN A 54 4.60 -11.19 -6.65
C ASN A 54 4.13 -10.43 -5.40
N GLY A 55 3.08 -9.63 -5.49
CA GLY A 55 2.45 -9.03 -4.30
C GLY A 55 3.21 -7.89 -3.61
N LYS A 56 4.31 -7.37 -4.15
CA LYS A 56 5.08 -6.25 -3.55
C LYS A 56 4.21 -5.03 -3.19
N THR A 57 3.50 -4.50 -4.18
CA THR A 57 2.59 -3.36 -3.98
C THR A 57 1.42 -3.74 -3.07
N SER A 58 0.88 -4.97 -3.21
CA SER A 58 -0.19 -5.45 -2.34
C SER A 58 0.25 -5.54 -0.88
N ALA A 59 1.50 -5.94 -0.63
CA ALA A 59 2.04 -6.11 0.72
C ALA A 59 2.16 -4.78 1.47
N ILE A 60 2.75 -3.75 0.84
CA ILE A 60 2.87 -2.43 1.48
C ILE A 60 1.50 -1.76 1.69
N LEU A 61 0.55 -1.96 0.75
CA LEU A 61 -0.81 -1.45 0.90
C LEU A 61 -1.58 -2.15 2.02
N ALA A 62 -1.47 -3.47 2.14
CA ALA A 62 -2.07 -4.23 3.23
C ALA A 62 -1.47 -3.82 4.59
N LEU A 63 -0.14 -3.72 4.65
CA LEU A 63 0.59 -3.32 5.85
C LEU A 63 0.14 -1.96 6.38
N ALA A 64 0.15 -0.92 5.54
CA ALA A 64 -0.19 0.40 6.03
C ALA A 64 -1.71 0.53 6.37
N ARG A 65 -2.58 -0.32 5.79
CA ARG A 65 -4.01 -0.38 6.15
C ARG A 65 -4.18 -0.98 7.54
N GLU A 66 -3.38 -1.98 7.89
CA GLU A 66 -3.37 -2.55 9.24
C GLU A 66 -2.77 -1.58 10.26
N LEU A 67 -1.72 -0.83 9.90
CA LEU A 67 -1.09 0.15 10.80
C LEU A 67 -1.99 1.34 11.13
N PHE A 68 -2.67 1.91 10.14
CA PHE A 68 -3.41 3.17 10.29
C PHE A 68 -4.94 3.01 10.29
N GLY A 69 -5.44 1.85 9.88
CA GLY A 69 -6.88 1.64 9.69
C GLY A 69 -7.47 2.48 8.55
N PRO A 70 -8.77 2.29 8.25
CA PRO A 70 -9.42 2.94 7.10
C PRO A 70 -9.56 4.46 7.25
N GLU A 71 -9.60 4.96 8.50
CA GLU A 71 -9.80 6.39 8.80
C GLU A 71 -8.51 7.18 8.60
N LEU A 72 -7.41 6.75 9.22
CA LEU A 72 -6.15 7.49 9.21
C LEU A 72 -5.28 7.18 7.98
N TRP A 73 -5.56 6.10 7.25
CA TRP A 73 -4.78 5.69 6.07
C TRP A 73 -4.54 6.85 5.10
N ARG A 74 -5.60 7.60 4.76
CA ARG A 74 -5.53 8.64 3.73
C ARG A 74 -4.67 9.83 4.13
N ASP A 75 -4.59 10.10 5.44
CA ASP A 75 -3.86 11.23 5.99
C ASP A 75 -2.43 10.85 6.38
N ARG A 76 -2.17 9.55 6.66
CA ARG A 76 -0.89 9.03 7.15
C ARG A 76 -0.08 8.25 6.11
N VAL A 77 -0.59 8.09 4.89
CA VAL A 77 0.12 7.41 3.80
C VAL A 77 0.25 8.30 2.57
N LEU A 78 1.48 8.56 2.17
CA LEU A 78 1.83 9.17 0.90
C LEU A 78 2.33 8.09 -0.07
N GLU A 79 1.53 7.75 -1.09
CA GLU A 79 1.96 6.89 -2.19
C GLU A 79 2.51 7.73 -3.34
N LEU A 80 3.74 7.45 -3.74
CA LEU A 80 4.38 8.02 -4.92
C LEU A 80 4.73 6.91 -5.89
N ASN A 81 4.31 7.05 -7.14
CA ASN A 81 4.56 6.08 -8.20
C ASN A 81 5.38 6.71 -9.33
N ALA A 82 5.87 5.87 -10.25
CA ALA A 82 6.73 6.32 -11.34
C ALA A 82 5.97 7.01 -12.48
N SER A 83 4.64 6.87 -12.58
CA SER A 83 3.85 7.51 -13.63
C SER A 83 3.59 8.98 -13.33
N ASP A 84 3.42 9.32 -12.05
CA ASP A 84 2.85 10.60 -11.68
C ASP A 84 3.93 11.61 -11.25
N GLU A 85 5.03 11.16 -10.63
CA GLU A 85 5.89 12.08 -9.86
C GLU A 85 7.40 11.70 -9.87
N ARG A 86 8.13 12.11 -10.91
CA ARG A 86 9.56 11.74 -11.13
C ARG A 86 10.58 12.86 -10.89
N GLY A 87 10.13 14.07 -10.58
CA GLY A 87 11.00 15.25 -10.45
C GLY A 87 11.69 15.35 -9.09
N ILE A 88 12.88 15.94 -9.06
CA ILE A 88 13.61 16.22 -7.81
C ILE A 88 12.81 17.14 -6.86
N ASP A 89 11.96 17.99 -7.43
CA ASP A 89 11.12 18.91 -6.68
C ASP A 89 10.06 18.18 -5.85
N VAL A 90 9.59 17.02 -6.32
CA VAL A 90 8.66 16.17 -5.55
C VAL A 90 9.30 15.70 -4.26
N ILE A 91 10.57 15.28 -4.33
CA ILE A 91 11.33 14.85 -3.16
C ILE A 91 11.57 16.02 -2.21
N ARG A 92 11.94 17.18 -2.74
CA ARG A 92 12.30 18.36 -1.94
C ARG A 92 11.10 19.02 -1.25
N ASP A 93 9.95 19.04 -1.92
CA ASP A 93 8.77 19.73 -1.41
C ASP A 93 7.75 18.76 -0.84
N LYS A 94 7.23 17.83 -1.65
CA LYS A 94 6.08 17.00 -1.26
C LYS A 94 6.43 15.99 -0.19
N VAL A 95 7.52 15.23 -0.38
CA VAL A 95 7.97 14.22 0.59
C VAL A 95 8.43 14.87 1.88
N LYS A 96 9.21 15.96 1.78
CA LYS A 96 9.70 16.68 2.95
C LYS A 96 8.56 17.27 3.77
N LYS A 97 7.57 17.93 3.14
CA LYS A 97 6.41 18.50 3.85
C LYS A 97 5.55 17.45 4.54
N PHE A 98 5.46 16.26 3.96
CA PHE A 98 4.69 15.15 4.55
C PHE A 98 5.39 14.52 5.76
N ALA A 99 6.73 14.50 5.77
CA ALA A 99 7.52 13.86 6.81
C ALA A 99 7.88 14.78 8.01
N GLN A 100 7.56 16.07 7.92
CA GLN A 100 7.79 17.08 8.97
C GLN A 100 6.57 17.24 9.87
#